data_AF-A0AAJ4JYH6-F1
#
_entry.id   AF-A0AAJ4JYH6-F1
#
_cell.length_a   1.000
_cell.length_b   1.000
_cell.length_c   1.000
_cell.angle_alpha   90.00
_cell.angle_beta   90.00
_cell.angle_gamma   90.00
#
_symmetry.space_group_name_H-M   'P 1'
#
loop_
_entity.id
_entity.type
_entity.pdbx_description
1 polymer ?
#
loop_
_entity_poly.entity_id
_entity_poly.type
_entity_poly.pdbx_seq_one_letter_code
_entity_poly.pdbx_strand_id
1 'polypeptide(L)'
;MNMLNFKRNTNQKFYVDSSAFINKNSKDKFVFKILKIIALTVVITLFIVGSIWDQQIAKVIADLNDNGIVSWLSLFWDKLAYTMTVPFMFAGVGILLESLNIKYKSKFKFLKIIIITVYALFIILFTLIISRMIYQQSTFPAFGGKGRDYWFGLDGTSTIAAMTIQLSIEVILMGVIAWFLRVKFSKRDDLLTNNYWIDALKIFVVFAFFGIIFDPLLKTFFGRPYWVHVDYQYVIDHLPDNWSNKPTNIVNAEYLDWWQIQGFKAEYWDFLLGKAGEGTHHWSDKAFPSGHMNSSSMPVYGFLLYFMNEKRKQKITYWKWLIFGFFIANIAMMGFMQILSRTHYLTDLMFTLIVLLTFFKGVAYATDHVIYKVLSIIWNKQNKKYHMFELNNGKKTTLLINIDGVLWIVAKVRTAKIDKSKKYKYWHRDNIIYKK
;
A
#
# COMPACT_ATOMS: atom_id res chain seq x y z
N MET A 1 48.60 -25.72 14.21
CA MET A 1 47.53 -24.92 13.59
C MET A 1 46.73 -24.27 14.71
N ASN A 2 46.97 -22.99 14.98
CA ASN A 2 46.42 -22.28 16.13
C ASN A 2 44.94 -21.94 15.90
N MET A 3 44.04 -22.52 16.70
CA MET A 3 42.64 -22.12 16.75
C MET A 3 42.52 -20.77 17.47
N LEU A 4 42.16 -19.73 16.72
CA LEU A 4 41.81 -18.42 17.25
C LEU A 4 40.47 -18.51 18.01
N ASN A 5 40.55 -18.49 19.34
CA ASN A 5 39.40 -18.35 20.23
C ASN A 5 38.81 -16.94 20.12
N PHE A 6 37.76 -16.77 19.31
CA PHE A 6 36.92 -15.58 19.36
C PHE A 6 35.92 -15.69 20.52
N LYS A 7 36.27 -15.13 21.69
CA LYS A 7 35.29 -14.79 22.73
C LYS A 7 34.40 -13.65 22.21
N ARG A 8 33.19 -13.97 21.77
CA ARG A 8 32.21 -12.96 21.34
C ARG A 8 31.44 -12.43 22.55
N ASN A 9 31.50 -11.12 22.75
CA ASN A 9 30.85 -10.38 23.84
C ASN A 9 29.32 -10.54 23.76
N THR A 10 28.71 -11.19 24.77
CA THR A 10 27.33 -11.71 24.77
C THR A 10 26.23 -10.69 25.10
N ASN A 11 26.51 -9.39 25.03
CA ASN A 11 25.55 -8.34 25.38
C ASN A 11 24.56 -7.94 24.25
N GLN A 12 24.53 -8.65 23.12
CA GLN A 12 23.51 -8.41 22.08
C GLN A 12 22.18 -9.09 22.44
N LYS A 13 21.23 -8.29 22.94
CA LYS A 13 19.83 -8.71 23.13
C LYS A 13 19.22 -9.11 21.77
N PHE A 14 18.98 -10.40 21.58
CA PHE A 14 18.31 -10.94 20.38
C PHE A 14 16.79 -10.69 20.46
N TYR A 15 16.23 -9.99 19.47
CA TYR A 15 14.82 -9.63 19.42
C TYR A 15 13.96 -10.71 18.76
N VAL A 16 13.25 -11.49 19.57
CA VAL A 16 12.30 -12.53 19.14
C VAL A 16 10.86 -12.10 19.47
N ASP A 17 10.31 -11.11 18.75
CA ASP A 17 8.93 -10.64 19.00
C ASP A 17 7.95 -10.94 17.84
N SER A 18 6.71 -11.27 18.21
CA SER A 18 5.54 -11.54 17.36
C SER A 18 4.80 -10.27 16.91
N SER A 19 5.33 -9.10 17.24
CA SER A 19 4.86 -7.78 16.79
C SER A 19 5.44 -7.49 15.41
N ALA A 20 4.64 -7.23 14.37
CA ALA A 20 5.16 -7.10 13.00
C ALA A 20 6.08 -5.88 12.77
N PHE A 21 6.09 -4.88 13.66
CA PHE A 21 6.75 -3.59 13.38
C PHE A 21 7.70 -3.10 14.48
N ILE A 22 7.55 -3.56 15.73
CA ILE A 22 8.12 -2.81 16.86
C ILE A 22 8.68 -3.69 17.98
N ASN A 23 9.81 -3.26 18.54
CA ASN A 23 10.51 -3.86 19.68
C ASN A 23 9.63 -3.87 20.95
N LYS A 24 9.72 -4.93 21.77
CA LYS A 24 8.81 -5.18 22.89
C LYS A 24 8.73 -4.04 23.92
N ASN A 25 9.82 -3.28 24.09
CA ASN A 25 9.98 -2.27 25.14
C ASN A 25 10.24 -0.85 24.59
N SER A 26 9.90 -0.52 23.34
CA SER A 26 10.07 0.85 22.85
C SER A 26 8.89 1.76 23.18
N LYS A 27 9.17 3.04 23.47
CA LYS A 27 8.17 4.10 23.64
C LYS A 27 7.29 4.23 22.38
N ASP A 28 7.91 4.12 21.20
CA ASP A 28 7.23 4.19 19.92
C ASP A 28 6.18 3.09 19.75
N LYS A 29 6.40 1.89 20.29
CA LYS A 29 5.39 0.82 20.31
C LYS A 29 4.09 1.25 20.94
N PHE A 30 4.21 1.91 22.08
CA PHE A 30 3.07 2.37 22.86
C PHE A 30 2.32 3.46 22.10
N VAL A 31 3.05 4.42 21.53
CA VAL A 31 2.48 5.49 20.69
C VAL A 31 1.73 4.90 19.49
N PHE A 32 2.35 4.01 18.71
CA PHE A 32 1.67 3.36 17.57
C PHE A 32 0.45 2.54 17.97
N LYS A 33 0.49 1.89 19.14
CA LYS A 33 -0.67 1.15 19.66
C LYS A 33 -1.83 2.11 19.95
N ILE A 34 -1.55 3.24 20.60
CA ILE A 34 -2.56 4.27 20.89
C ILE A 34 -3.10 4.86 19.59
N LEU A 35 -2.23 5.30 18.67
CA LEU A 35 -2.65 5.87 17.39
C LEU A 35 -3.51 4.89 16.59
N LYS A 36 -3.16 3.60 16.57
CA LYS A 36 -3.98 2.57 15.93
C LYS A 36 -5.35 2.44 16.58
N ILE A 37 -5.43 2.45 17.91
CA ILE A 37 -6.71 2.36 18.63
C ILE A 37 -7.57 3.58 18.30
N ILE A 38 -7.00 4.79 18.39
CA ILE A 38 -7.70 6.04 18.05
C ILE A 38 -8.21 5.99 16.61
N ALA A 39 -7.35 5.66 15.64
CA ALA A 39 -7.73 5.57 14.24
C ALA A 39 -8.85 4.54 14.02
N LEU A 40 -8.75 3.35 14.63
CA LEU A 40 -9.78 2.32 14.49
C LEU A 40 -11.10 2.76 15.13
N THR A 41 -11.07 3.40 16.30
CA THR A 41 -12.27 3.95 16.95
C THR A 41 -12.93 5.00 16.07
N VAL A 42 -12.16 5.97 15.55
CA VAL A 42 -12.70 7.03 14.67
C VAL A 42 -13.34 6.42 13.43
N VAL A 43 -12.63 5.52 12.73
CA VAL A 43 -13.13 4.92 11.49
C VAL A 43 -14.36 4.03 11.75
N ILE A 44 -14.40 3.26 12.84
CA ILE A 44 -15.59 2.46 13.20
C ILE A 44 -16.77 3.37 13.54
N THR A 45 -16.57 4.42 14.32
CA THR A 45 -17.64 5.38 14.64
C THR A 45 -18.20 6.02 13.37
N LEU A 46 -17.32 6.49 12.47
CA LEU A 46 -17.74 7.05 11.18
C LEU A 46 -18.44 6.02 10.29
N PHE A 47 -18.01 4.75 10.32
CA PHE A 47 -18.68 3.67 9.60
C PHE A 47 -20.10 3.41 10.12
N ILE A 48 -20.30 3.42 11.45
CA ILE A 48 -21.63 3.25 12.08
C ILE A 48 -22.53 4.42 11.70
N VAL A 49 -22.02 5.65 11.81
CA VAL A 49 -22.74 6.87 11.42
C VAL A 49 -23.10 6.83 9.93
N GLY A 50 -22.14 6.51 9.06
CA GLY A 50 -22.37 6.35 7.63
C GLY A 50 -23.39 5.26 7.32
N SER A 51 -23.44 4.18 8.11
CA SER A 51 -24.43 3.11 7.90
C SER A 51 -25.87 3.54 8.16
N ILE A 52 -26.09 4.64 8.88
CA ILE A 52 -27.43 5.17 9.20
C ILE A 52 -27.78 6.38 8.30
N TRP A 53 -26.80 7.24 8.01
CA TRP A 53 -27.01 8.53 7.34
C TRP A 53 -26.19 8.71 6.05
N ASP A 54 -25.83 7.63 5.36
CA ASP A 54 -24.87 7.65 4.24
C ASP A 54 -25.24 8.67 3.14
N GLN A 55 -26.49 8.63 2.67
CA GLN A 55 -26.98 9.54 1.64
C GLN A 55 -27.03 10.99 2.11
N GLN A 56 -27.50 11.22 3.34
CA GLN A 56 -27.62 12.58 3.90
C GLN A 56 -26.24 13.20 4.05
N ILE A 57 -25.27 12.43 4.52
CA ILE A 57 -23.87 12.86 4.63
C ILE A 57 -23.28 13.12 3.24
N ALA A 58 -23.46 12.19 2.30
CA ALA A 58 -22.97 12.34 0.93
C ALA A 58 -23.53 13.61 0.28
N LYS A 59 -24.84 13.85 0.39
CA LYS A 59 -25.50 15.05 -0.13
C LYS A 59 -24.93 16.33 0.49
N VAL A 60 -24.94 16.44 1.82
CA VAL A 60 -24.50 17.66 2.53
C VAL A 60 -23.04 18.00 2.21
N ILE A 61 -22.17 17.00 2.15
CA ILE A 61 -20.75 17.23 1.84
C ILE A 61 -20.56 17.53 0.35
N ALA A 62 -21.28 16.84 -0.52
CA ALA A 62 -21.20 17.05 -1.97
C ALA A 62 -21.73 18.41 -2.43
N ASP A 63 -22.64 19.03 -1.68
CA ASP A 63 -23.14 20.38 -1.95
C ASP A 63 -22.11 21.46 -1.57
N LEU A 64 -21.01 21.10 -0.89
CA LEU A 64 -19.85 21.98 -0.70
C LEU A 64 -18.97 22.09 -1.95
N ASN A 65 -19.20 21.26 -2.97
CA ASN A 65 -18.45 21.30 -4.22
C ASN A 65 -18.90 22.51 -5.06
N ASP A 66 -17.99 23.46 -5.27
CA ASP A 66 -18.29 24.80 -5.80
C ASP A 66 -18.06 24.95 -7.31
N ASN A 67 -17.71 23.86 -8.02
CA ASN A 67 -17.20 23.89 -9.40
C ASN A 67 -15.96 24.81 -9.57
N GLY A 68 -15.23 25.07 -8.48
CA GLY A 68 -14.12 26.01 -8.40
C GLY A 68 -12.87 25.35 -7.82
N ILE A 69 -12.24 26.00 -6.84
CA ILE A 69 -10.99 25.50 -6.25
C ILE A 69 -11.19 24.18 -5.51
N VAL A 70 -12.36 23.97 -4.91
CA VAL A 70 -12.64 22.73 -4.18
C VAL A 70 -12.76 21.57 -5.16
N SER A 71 -13.41 21.77 -6.30
CA SER A 71 -13.49 20.77 -7.37
C SER A 71 -12.13 20.46 -7.97
N TRP A 72 -11.29 21.49 -8.14
CA TRP A 72 -9.91 21.33 -8.60
C TRP A 72 -9.11 20.46 -7.63
N LEU A 73 -9.22 20.72 -6.32
CA LEU A 73 -8.56 19.90 -5.29
C LEU A 73 -9.13 18.46 -5.28
N SER A 74 -10.44 18.31 -5.40
CA SER A 74 -11.08 17.00 -5.51
C SER A 74 -10.55 16.19 -6.69
N LEU A 75 -10.43 16.80 -7.88
CA LEU A 75 -9.84 16.16 -9.06
C LEU A 75 -8.37 15.81 -8.81
N PHE A 76 -7.59 16.72 -8.23
CA PHE A 76 -6.19 16.47 -7.90
C PHE A 76 -6.03 15.25 -6.97
N TRP A 77 -6.82 15.17 -5.89
CA TRP A 77 -6.78 14.04 -4.96
C TRP A 77 -7.29 12.75 -5.62
N ASP A 78 -8.36 12.83 -6.42
CA ASP A 78 -8.86 11.69 -7.20
C ASP A 78 -7.76 11.07 -8.06
N LYS A 79 -7.12 11.88 -8.91
CA LYS A 79 -6.03 11.41 -9.78
C LYS A 79 -4.81 10.96 -9.00
N LEU A 80 -4.46 11.67 -7.91
CA LEU A 80 -3.39 11.25 -7.02
C LEU A 80 -3.64 9.87 -6.43
N ALA A 81 -4.87 9.52 -6.01
CA ALA A 81 -5.13 8.19 -5.48
C ALA A 81 -4.91 7.08 -6.53
N TYR A 82 -5.15 7.31 -7.81
CA TYR A 82 -4.89 6.30 -8.84
C TYR A 82 -3.39 6.03 -9.04
N THR A 83 -2.56 7.06 -8.91
CA THR A 83 -1.15 6.99 -9.31
C THR A 83 -0.19 6.90 -8.12
N MET A 84 -0.59 7.36 -6.93
CA MET A 84 0.33 7.52 -5.81
C MET A 84 0.89 6.22 -5.26
N THR A 85 0.26 5.07 -5.53
CA THR A 85 0.85 3.76 -5.19
C THR A 85 2.13 3.50 -5.99
N VAL A 86 2.24 4.01 -7.22
CA VAL A 86 3.34 3.72 -8.15
C VAL A 86 4.70 4.19 -7.60
N PRO A 87 4.89 5.44 -7.11
CA PRO A 87 6.15 5.85 -6.51
C PRO A 87 6.63 4.97 -5.33
N PHE A 88 5.71 4.43 -4.53
CA PHE A 88 6.06 3.55 -3.41
C PHE A 88 6.41 2.14 -3.85
N MET A 89 5.72 1.62 -4.86
CA MET A 89 6.07 0.35 -5.50
C MET A 89 7.42 0.48 -6.21
N PHE A 90 7.69 1.61 -6.86
CA PHE A 90 9.00 1.96 -7.42
C PHE A 90 10.09 1.95 -6.35
N ALA A 91 9.84 2.54 -5.17
CA ALA A 91 10.76 2.45 -4.03
C ALA A 91 11.01 0.99 -3.60
N GLY A 92 9.96 0.16 -3.54
CA GLY A 92 10.05 -1.26 -3.23
C GLY A 92 10.92 -2.03 -4.24
N VAL A 93 10.68 -1.84 -5.54
CA VAL A 93 11.53 -2.43 -6.61
C VAL A 93 12.96 -1.97 -6.46
N GLY A 94 13.18 -0.67 -6.22
CA GLY A 94 14.51 -0.13 -6.05
C GLY A 94 15.26 -0.68 -4.84
N ILE A 95 14.59 -0.92 -3.71
CA ILE A 95 15.18 -1.61 -2.54
C ILE A 95 15.62 -3.03 -2.91
N LEU A 96 14.82 -3.77 -3.69
CA LEU A 96 15.17 -5.12 -4.16
C LEU A 96 16.41 -5.08 -5.07
N LEU A 97 16.43 -4.18 -6.05
CA LEU A 97 17.54 -4.01 -6.98
C LEU A 97 18.85 -3.64 -6.27
N GLU A 98 18.82 -2.69 -5.35
CA GLU A 98 20.01 -2.30 -4.59
C GLU A 98 20.49 -3.42 -3.66
N SER A 99 19.57 -4.20 -3.08
CA SER A 99 19.93 -5.38 -2.30
C SER A 99 20.61 -6.45 -3.15
N LEU A 100 20.12 -6.69 -4.37
CA LEU A 100 20.74 -7.62 -5.32
C LEU A 100 22.13 -7.14 -5.76
N ASN A 101 22.27 -5.84 -6.03
CA ASN A 101 23.55 -5.25 -6.38
C ASN A 101 24.59 -5.45 -5.26
N ILE A 102 24.23 -5.20 -4.00
CA ILE A 102 25.16 -5.44 -2.89
C ILE A 102 25.58 -6.90 -2.80
N LYS A 103 24.63 -7.82 -3.01
CA LYS A 103 24.90 -9.26 -2.96
C LYS A 103 25.79 -9.76 -4.10
N TYR A 104 25.64 -9.20 -5.29
CA TYR A 104 26.26 -9.74 -6.51
C TYR A 104 27.26 -8.80 -7.21
N LYS A 105 27.58 -7.63 -6.64
CA LYS A 105 28.52 -6.65 -7.23
C LYS A 105 29.90 -7.21 -7.55
N SER A 106 30.37 -8.21 -6.79
CA SER A 106 31.66 -8.87 -7.04
C SER A 106 31.65 -9.71 -8.32
N LYS A 107 30.48 -10.27 -8.67
CA LYS A 107 30.29 -11.12 -9.85
C LYS A 107 29.89 -10.31 -11.09
N PHE A 108 29.10 -9.24 -10.92
CA PHE A 108 28.55 -8.47 -12.03
C PHE A 108 28.79 -6.97 -11.84
N LYS A 109 29.90 -6.48 -12.40
CA LYS A 109 30.34 -5.07 -12.28
C LYS A 109 29.37 -4.07 -12.94
N PHE A 110 28.58 -4.51 -13.93
CA PHE A 110 27.63 -3.66 -14.67
C PHE A 110 26.26 -3.50 -14.00
N LEU A 111 25.99 -4.17 -12.86
CA LEU A 111 24.68 -4.07 -12.18
C LEU A 111 24.31 -2.63 -11.80
N LYS A 112 25.30 -1.80 -11.45
CA LYS A 112 25.06 -0.38 -11.16
C LYS A 112 24.47 0.36 -12.36
N ILE A 113 24.99 0.12 -13.55
CA ILE A 113 24.52 0.77 -14.79
C ILE A 113 23.11 0.27 -15.10
N ILE A 114 22.89 -1.03 -15.04
CA ILE A 114 21.57 -1.65 -15.25
C ILE A 114 20.52 -1.02 -14.33
N ILE A 115 20.83 -0.84 -13.04
CA ILE A 115 19.87 -0.25 -12.08
C ILE A 115 19.54 1.20 -12.45
N ILE A 116 20.54 2.01 -12.82
CA ILE A 116 20.31 3.39 -13.24
C ILE A 116 19.43 3.42 -14.51
N THR A 117 19.73 2.55 -15.48
CA THR A 117 18.91 2.41 -16.69
C THR A 117 17.48 2.00 -16.36
N VAL A 118 17.28 1.04 -15.46
CA VAL A 118 15.94 0.61 -15.00
C VAL A 118 15.19 1.77 -14.34
N TYR A 119 15.84 2.54 -13.46
CA TYR A 119 15.22 3.72 -12.85
C TYR A 119 14.82 4.76 -13.89
N ALA A 120 15.72 5.10 -14.81
CA ALA A 120 15.45 6.08 -15.87
C ALA A 120 14.31 5.62 -16.79
N LEU A 121 14.36 4.38 -17.27
CA LEU A 121 13.32 3.81 -18.12
C LEU A 121 11.96 3.74 -17.43
N PHE A 122 11.93 3.39 -16.14
CA PHE A 122 10.67 3.36 -15.38
C PHE A 122 10.05 4.76 -15.27
N ILE A 123 10.84 5.77 -14.92
CA ILE A 123 10.36 7.16 -14.81
C ILE A 123 9.89 7.68 -16.16
N ILE A 124 10.64 7.42 -17.24
CA ILE A 124 10.25 7.78 -18.61
C ILE A 124 8.93 7.10 -18.99
N LEU A 125 8.83 5.78 -18.80
CA LEU A 125 7.63 5.03 -19.16
C LEU A 125 6.40 5.49 -18.37
N PHE A 126 6.55 5.70 -17.05
CA PHE A 126 5.48 6.26 -16.22
C PHE A 126 5.04 7.63 -16.74
N THR A 127 6.00 8.52 -17.02
CA THR A 127 5.71 9.86 -17.55
C THR A 127 4.95 9.78 -18.87
N LEU A 128 5.36 8.89 -19.78
CA LEU A 128 4.68 8.69 -21.07
C LEU A 128 3.26 8.14 -20.91
N ILE A 129 3.06 7.17 -20.01
CA ILE A 129 1.73 6.58 -19.74
C ILE A 129 0.79 7.64 -19.20
N ILE A 130 1.19 8.40 -18.17
CA ILE A 130 0.32 9.43 -17.60
C ILE A 130 0.14 10.60 -18.56
N SER A 131 1.17 10.99 -19.32
CA SER A 131 1.03 12.02 -20.36
C SER A 131 0.02 11.60 -21.44
N ARG A 132 -0.02 10.31 -21.80
CA ARG A 132 -1.05 9.78 -22.70
C ARG A 132 -2.45 9.88 -22.08
N MET A 133 -2.61 9.59 -20.79
CA MET A 133 -3.89 9.73 -20.09
C MET A 133 -4.35 11.21 -20.05
N ILE A 134 -3.43 12.13 -19.78
CA ILE A 134 -3.70 13.58 -19.82
C ILE A 134 -4.12 14.01 -21.24
N TYR A 135 -3.41 13.53 -22.26
CA TYR A 135 -3.76 13.80 -23.65
C TYR A 135 -5.15 13.27 -24.00
N GLN A 136 -5.45 12.01 -23.63
CA GLN A 136 -6.77 11.42 -23.82
C GLN A 136 -7.86 12.28 -23.17
N GLN A 137 -7.66 12.68 -21.90
CA GLN A 137 -8.57 13.60 -21.21
C GLN A 137 -8.72 14.91 -21.99
N SER A 138 -7.62 15.56 -22.39
CA SER A 138 -7.64 16.84 -23.12
C SER A 138 -8.42 16.80 -24.44
N THR A 139 -8.50 15.63 -25.06
CA THR A 139 -9.22 15.42 -26.32
C THR A 139 -10.62 14.86 -26.15
N PHE A 140 -10.98 14.42 -24.93
CA PHE A 140 -12.27 13.84 -24.62
C PHE A 140 -13.38 14.89 -24.83
N PRO A 141 -14.35 14.63 -25.73
CA PRO A 141 -15.48 15.54 -25.93
C PRO A 141 -16.52 15.34 -24.83
N ALA A 142 -16.79 16.39 -24.05
CA ALA A 142 -17.83 16.40 -23.03
C ALA A 142 -18.64 17.71 -23.10
N PHE A 143 -19.96 17.58 -23.23
CA PHE A 143 -20.95 18.67 -23.11
C PHE A 143 -20.46 20.01 -23.69
N GLY A 144 -20.22 19.99 -25.01
CA GLY A 144 -19.89 21.19 -25.79
C GLY A 144 -18.43 21.64 -25.73
N GLY A 145 -17.52 20.90 -25.07
CA GLY A 145 -16.09 21.24 -25.04
C GLY A 145 -15.18 20.01 -24.97
N LYS A 146 -13.93 20.18 -25.41
CA LYS A 146 -12.89 19.14 -25.24
C LYS A 146 -12.15 19.33 -23.92
N GLY A 147 -11.73 18.24 -23.29
CA GLY A 147 -10.92 18.31 -22.08
C GLY A 147 -11.70 18.47 -20.78
N ARG A 148 -13.00 18.75 -20.86
CA ARG A 148 -13.85 19.04 -19.72
C ARG A 148 -14.10 17.80 -18.88
N ASP A 149 -14.12 17.97 -17.55
CA ASP A 149 -14.44 16.90 -16.62
C ASP A 149 -15.78 17.20 -15.92
N TYR A 150 -16.85 16.58 -16.43
CA TYR A 150 -18.21 16.81 -15.94
C TYR A 150 -18.44 16.24 -14.55
N TRP A 151 -17.58 15.33 -14.10
CA TRP A 151 -17.67 14.77 -12.76
C TRP A 151 -17.33 15.83 -11.71
N PHE A 152 -16.36 16.69 -12.03
CA PHE A 152 -15.89 17.76 -11.14
C PHE A 152 -16.35 19.15 -11.59
N GLY A 153 -17.11 19.27 -12.67
CA GLY A 153 -17.58 20.55 -13.20
C GLY A 153 -16.47 21.49 -13.70
N LEU A 154 -15.30 20.93 -14.04
CA LEU A 154 -14.10 21.69 -14.41
C LEU A 154 -13.97 21.86 -15.92
N ASP A 155 -13.50 23.05 -16.33
CA ASP A 155 -13.12 23.27 -17.71
C ASP A 155 -11.86 22.49 -18.12
N GLY A 156 -11.59 22.46 -19.43
CA GLY A 156 -10.47 21.68 -19.95
C GLY A 156 -9.11 22.14 -19.44
N THR A 157 -8.92 23.46 -19.31
CA THR A 157 -7.66 24.04 -18.82
C THR A 157 -7.38 23.64 -17.39
N SER A 158 -8.36 23.78 -16.50
CA SER A 158 -8.26 23.46 -15.08
C SER A 158 -8.05 21.96 -14.86
N THR A 159 -8.75 21.13 -15.63
CA THR A 159 -8.63 19.68 -15.61
C THR A 159 -7.21 19.24 -15.97
N ILE A 160 -6.69 19.72 -17.10
CA ILE A 160 -5.33 19.40 -17.56
C ILE A 160 -4.30 19.92 -16.56
N ALA A 161 -4.46 21.14 -16.06
CA ALA A 161 -3.56 21.72 -15.07
C ALA A 161 -3.47 20.87 -13.79
N ALA A 162 -4.60 20.42 -13.24
CA ALA A 162 -4.64 19.55 -12.07
C ALA A 162 -3.84 18.25 -12.29
N MET A 163 -4.09 17.57 -13.42
CA MET A 163 -3.42 16.33 -13.77
C MET A 163 -1.92 16.53 -14.04
N THR A 164 -1.53 17.61 -14.72
CA THR A 164 -0.12 17.93 -14.99
C THR A 164 0.64 18.24 -13.70
N ILE A 165 0.03 18.98 -12.76
CA ILE A 165 0.64 19.27 -11.46
C ILE A 165 0.80 17.97 -10.65
N GLN A 166 -0.22 17.11 -10.61
CA GLN A 166 -0.14 15.79 -9.98
C GLN A 166 0.99 14.93 -10.58
N LEU A 167 1.05 14.80 -11.90
CA LEU A 167 2.12 14.07 -12.58
C LEU A 167 3.51 14.63 -12.23
N SER A 168 3.66 15.95 -12.25
CA SER A 168 4.93 16.62 -11.95
C SER A 168 5.43 16.29 -10.54
N ILE A 169 4.53 16.32 -9.55
CA ILE A 169 4.86 15.97 -8.16
C ILE A 169 5.35 14.51 -8.07
N GLU A 170 4.68 13.58 -8.73
CA GLU A 170 5.04 12.15 -8.67
C GLU A 170 6.34 11.83 -9.40
N VAL A 171 6.60 12.47 -10.54
CA VAL A 171 7.88 12.34 -11.26
C VAL A 171 9.03 12.88 -10.40
N ILE A 172 8.85 14.05 -9.78
CA ILE A 172 9.83 14.62 -8.84
C ILE A 172 10.05 13.65 -7.68
N LEU A 173 8.98 13.12 -7.08
CA LEU A 173 9.05 12.17 -5.98
C LEU A 173 9.85 10.91 -6.38
N MET A 174 9.57 10.32 -7.54
CA MET A 174 10.31 9.16 -8.04
C MET A 174 11.78 9.49 -8.32
N GLY A 175 12.08 10.67 -8.85
CA GLY A 175 13.45 11.16 -9.04
C GLY A 175 14.21 11.25 -7.71
N VAL A 176 13.58 11.83 -6.68
CA VAL A 176 14.13 11.92 -5.32
C VAL A 176 14.32 10.53 -4.71
N ILE A 177 13.37 9.61 -4.89
CA ILE A 177 13.48 8.22 -4.43
C ILE A 177 14.65 7.51 -5.13
N ALA A 178 14.75 7.61 -6.45
CA ALA A 178 15.83 7.00 -7.23
C ALA A 178 17.20 7.53 -6.79
N TRP A 179 17.33 8.85 -6.62
CA TRP A 179 18.52 9.49 -6.09
C TRP A 179 18.86 8.99 -4.69
N PHE A 180 17.87 8.98 -3.78
CA PHE A 180 18.07 8.50 -2.41
C PHE A 180 18.53 7.05 -2.39
N LEU A 181 17.90 6.18 -3.17
CA LEU A 181 18.24 4.77 -3.25
C LEU A 181 19.66 4.54 -3.77
N ARG A 182 20.03 5.23 -4.85
CA ARG A 182 21.32 5.06 -5.53
C ARG A 182 22.50 5.74 -4.80
N VAL A 183 22.26 6.86 -4.13
CA VAL A 183 23.33 7.68 -3.54
C VAL A 183 23.51 7.42 -2.05
N LYS A 184 22.40 7.27 -1.31
CA LYS A 184 22.42 7.08 0.16
C LYS A 184 22.15 5.62 0.54
N PHE A 185 21.06 5.03 0.06
CA PHE A 185 20.62 3.70 0.49
C PHE A 185 21.62 2.62 0.07
N SER A 186 22.09 2.60 -1.18
CA SER A 186 22.99 1.57 -1.71
C SER A 186 24.35 1.48 -0.99
N LYS A 187 24.72 2.53 -0.24
CA LYS A 187 25.99 2.60 0.50
C LYS A 187 25.86 2.04 1.93
N ARG A 188 24.66 1.61 2.33
CA ARG A 188 24.41 1.08 3.66
C ARG A 188 24.89 -0.37 3.76
N ASP A 189 25.73 -0.65 4.74
CA ASP A 189 26.24 -2.00 5.02
C ASP A 189 25.18 -2.90 5.68
N ASP A 190 24.08 -2.30 6.15
CA ASP A 190 23.04 -2.99 6.89
C ASP A 190 21.86 -3.47 6.03
N LEU A 191 21.92 -3.32 4.70
CA LEU A 191 20.79 -3.63 3.81
C LEU A 191 20.41 -5.11 3.81
N LEU A 192 21.41 -5.97 3.61
CA LEU A 192 21.22 -7.41 3.65
C LEU A 192 21.02 -7.88 5.09
N THR A 193 21.74 -7.28 6.06
CA THR A 193 21.72 -7.77 7.44
C THR A 193 20.42 -7.46 8.18
N ASN A 194 19.79 -6.33 7.85
CA ASN A 194 18.49 -5.95 8.39
C ASN A 194 17.33 -6.30 7.44
N ASN A 195 17.58 -6.97 6.31
CA ASN A 195 16.55 -7.57 5.45
C ASN A 195 15.49 -6.62 4.91
N TYR A 196 15.93 -5.44 4.49
CA TYR A 196 15.07 -4.45 3.84
C TYR A 196 14.36 -5.02 2.61
N TRP A 197 14.99 -5.96 1.90
CA TRP A 197 14.40 -6.66 0.76
C TRP A 197 13.14 -7.46 1.11
N ILE A 198 13.03 -8.00 2.34
CA ILE A 198 11.82 -8.72 2.77
C ILE A 198 10.69 -7.73 3.02
N ASP A 199 11.00 -6.58 3.61
CA ASP A 199 10.01 -5.55 3.85
C ASP A 199 9.55 -4.91 2.52
N ALA A 200 10.42 -4.84 1.52
CA ALA A 200 10.03 -4.54 0.13
C ALA A 200 9.03 -5.58 -0.41
N LEU A 201 9.31 -6.88 -0.31
CA LEU A 201 8.36 -7.92 -0.75
C LEU A 201 7.01 -7.85 -0.04
N LYS A 202 6.97 -7.47 1.25
CA LYS A 202 5.72 -7.32 1.99
C LYS A 202 4.78 -6.31 1.38
N ILE A 203 5.28 -5.16 0.89
CA ILE A 203 4.38 -4.17 0.29
C ILE A 203 3.71 -4.75 -0.96
N PHE A 204 4.45 -5.50 -1.79
CA PHE A 204 3.89 -6.12 -2.99
C PHE A 204 2.82 -7.15 -2.64
N VAL A 205 3.04 -7.95 -1.58
CA VAL A 205 2.04 -8.93 -1.13
C VAL A 205 0.80 -8.26 -0.55
N VAL A 206 0.97 -7.18 0.22
CA VAL A 206 -0.14 -6.38 0.76
C VAL A 206 -0.94 -5.75 -0.37
N PHE A 207 -0.27 -5.12 -1.33
CA PHE A 207 -0.91 -4.53 -2.50
C PHE A 207 -1.64 -5.58 -3.34
N ALA A 208 -1.02 -6.72 -3.62
CA ALA A 208 -1.66 -7.80 -4.37
C ALA A 208 -2.89 -8.35 -3.63
N PHE A 209 -2.78 -8.56 -2.32
CA PHE A 209 -3.90 -9.07 -1.53
C PHE A 209 -5.08 -8.08 -1.48
N PHE A 210 -4.83 -6.81 -1.17
CA PHE A 210 -5.93 -5.84 -1.05
C PHE A 210 -6.38 -5.28 -2.40
N GLY A 211 -5.46 -4.84 -3.25
CA GLY A 211 -5.77 -4.16 -4.52
C GLY A 211 -6.12 -5.10 -5.68
N ILE A 212 -5.60 -6.33 -5.72
CA ILE A 212 -5.82 -7.25 -6.85
C ILE A 212 -6.82 -8.36 -6.49
N ILE A 213 -6.89 -8.77 -5.22
CA ILE A 213 -7.78 -9.85 -4.79
C ILE A 213 -9.00 -9.30 -4.05
N PHE A 214 -8.80 -8.63 -2.92
CA PHE A 214 -9.90 -8.26 -2.02
C PHE A 214 -10.84 -7.21 -2.63
N ASP A 215 -10.32 -6.07 -3.09
CA ASP A 215 -11.15 -5.00 -3.65
C ASP A 215 -11.90 -5.46 -4.92
N PRO A 216 -11.25 -6.11 -5.91
CA PRO A 216 -11.95 -6.63 -7.08
C PRO A 216 -13.02 -7.67 -6.75
N LEU A 217 -12.74 -8.57 -5.80
CA LEU A 217 -13.70 -9.57 -5.37
C LEU A 217 -14.95 -8.92 -4.79
N LEU A 218 -14.80 -7.96 -3.86
CA LEU A 218 -15.96 -7.29 -3.27
C LEU A 218 -16.72 -6.43 -4.30
N LYS A 219 -16.00 -5.70 -5.17
CA LYS A 219 -16.65 -4.94 -6.25
C LYS A 219 -17.49 -5.83 -7.16
N THR A 220 -17.02 -7.05 -7.44
CA THR A 220 -17.75 -8.04 -8.24
C THR A 220 -19.09 -8.45 -7.63
N PHE A 221 -19.21 -8.49 -6.28
CA PHE A 221 -20.41 -8.99 -5.61
C PHE A 221 -21.36 -7.89 -5.10
N PHE A 222 -20.83 -6.71 -4.77
CA PHE A 222 -21.62 -5.63 -4.18
C PHE A 222 -22.11 -4.62 -5.22
N GLY A 223 -21.32 -4.32 -6.26
CA GLY A 223 -21.80 -3.53 -7.39
C GLY A 223 -22.42 -2.16 -7.05
N ARG A 224 -21.99 -1.52 -5.95
CA ARG A 224 -22.62 -0.26 -5.49
C ARG A 224 -22.30 0.88 -6.47
N PRO A 225 -23.30 1.64 -6.97
CA PRO A 225 -23.03 2.78 -7.86
C PRO A 225 -22.41 3.95 -7.10
N TYR A 226 -21.62 4.75 -7.80
CA TYR A 226 -21.10 6.01 -7.26
C TYR A 226 -22.22 7.01 -6.94
N TRP A 227 -22.02 7.87 -5.93
CA TRP A 227 -23.01 8.87 -5.53
C TRP A 227 -23.40 9.82 -6.68
N VAL A 228 -22.43 10.19 -7.52
CA VAL A 228 -22.68 11.02 -8.72
C VAL A 228 -23.73 10.39 -9.63
N HIS A 229 -23.83 9.06 -9.69
CA HIS A 229 -24.78 8.37 -10.57
C HIS A 229 -26.18 8.29 -9.96
N VAL A 230 -26.27 8.29 -8.63
CA VAL A 230 -27.55 8.34 -7.90
C VAL A 230 -28.19 9.74 -7.97
N ASP A 231 -27.36 10.77 -8.09
CA ASP A 231 -27.81 12.18 -8.16
C ASP A 231 -27.36 12.86 -9.47
N TYR A 232 -27.33 12.10 -10.58
CA TYR A 232 -26.65 12.52 -11.79
C TYR A 232 -27.31 13.70 -12.49
N GLN A 233 -28.65 13.68 -12.63
CA GLN A 233 -29.36 14.81 -13.22
C GLN A 233 -29.07 16.12 -12.47
N TYR A 234 -29.05 16.09 -11.13
CA TYR A 234 -28.72 17.26 -10.32
C TYR A 234 -27.30 17.77 -10.62
N VAL A 235 -26.32 16.87 -10.74
CA VAL A 235 -24.93 17.24 -11.06
C VAL A 235 -24.87 17.95 -12.42
N ILE A 236 -25.53 17.40 -13.43
CA ILE A 236 -25.58 17.99 -14.78
C ILE A 236 -26.25 19.38 -14.78
N ASP A 237 -27.36 19.52 -14.05
CA ASP A 237 -28.10 20.77 -13.95
C ASP A 237 -27.27 21.87 -13.28
N HIS A 238 -26.42 21.51 -12.33
CA HIS A 238 -25.55 22.43 -11.57
C HIS A 238 -24.16 22.63 -12.18
N LEU A 239 -23.88 22.08 -13.38
CA LEU A 239 -22.67 22.42 -14.13
C LEU A 239 -22.67 23.92 -14.50
N PRO A 240 -21.50 24.59 -14.54
CA PRO A 240 -21.43 26.01 -14.91
C PRO A 240 -22.12 26.36 -16.23
N ASP A 241 -22.62 27.59 -16.37
CA ASP A 241 -23.44 28.01 -17.52
C ASP A 241 -22.72 27.96 -18.88
N ASN A 242 -21.38 27.96 -18.88
CA ASN A 242 -20.57 27.81 -20.10
C ASN A 242 -20.53 26.36 -20.63
N TRP A 243 -21.25 25.43 -20.00
CA TRP A 243 -21.46 24.06 -20.46
C TRP A 243 -22.71 23.97 -21.35
N SER A 244 -22.54 23.55 -22.60
CA SER A 244 -23.62 23.42 -23.59
C SER A 244 -23.90 21.96 -23.92
N ASN A 245 -25.01 21.66 -24.60
CA ASN A 245 -25.40 20.28 -24.95
C ASN A 245 -25.47 19.34 -23.73
N LYS A 246 -25.95 19.86 -22.59
CA LYS A 246 -26.18 19.07 -21.38
C LYS A 246 -27.33 18.08 -21.65
N PRO A 247 -27.18 16.79 -21.29
CA PRO A 247 -28.25 15.82 -21.42
C PRO A 247 -29.40 16.15 -20.46
N THR A 248 -30.64 15.97 -20.93
CA THR A 248 -31.87 16.16 -20.14
C THR A 248 -32.58 14.83 -19.95
N ASN A 249 -33.30 14.67 -18.84
CA ASN A 249 -34.11 13.48 -18.51
C ASN A 249 -33.29 12.20 -18.30
N ILE A 250 -32.18 12.32 -17.57
CA ILE A 250 -31.31 11.18 -17.28
C ILE A 250 -31.91 10.32 -16.17
N VAL A 251 -31.86 9.00 -16.33
CA VAL A 251 -32.40 8.03 -15.36
C VAL A 251 -31.33 7.70 -14.32
N ASN A 252 -31.33 8.37 -13.17
CA ASN A 252 -30.37 8.12 -12.09
C ASN A 252 -30.30 6.65 -11.67
N ALA A 253 -29.13 6.24 -11.17
CA ALA A 253 -28.94 4.92 -10.57
C ALA A 253 -29.76 4.78 -9.28
N GLU A 254 -30.22 3.56 -8.99
CA GLU A 254 -30.79 3.23 -7.69
C GLU A 254 -29.70 3.23 -6.63
N TYR A 255 -29.97 3.85 -5.48
CA TYR A 255 -29.07 3.77 -4.34
C TYR A 255 -29.11 2.38 -3.71
N LEU A 256 -27.92 1.83 -3.43
CA LEU A 256 -27.76 0.56 -2.74
C LEU A 256 -27.01 0.78 -1.43
N ASP A 257 -27.41 0.10 -0.36
CA ASP A 257 -26.65 0.11 0.89
C ASP A 257 -25.37 -0.74 0.77
N TRP A 258 -24.35 -0.41 1.55
CA TRP A 258 -23.05 -1.10 1.53
C TRP A 258 -23.11 -2.59 1.84
N TRP A 259 -24.16 -3.06 2.52
CA TRP A 259 -24.33 -4.46 2.92
C TRP A 259 -25.13 -5.28 1.89
N GLN A 260 -25.71 -4.65 0.87
CA GLN A 260 -26.51 -5.33 -0.13
C GLN A 260 -25.63 -6.04 -1.16
N ILE A 261 -25.82 -7.35 -1.29
CA ILE A 261 -25.12 -8.18 -2.27
C ILE A 261 -25.95 -8.21 -3.56
N GLN A 262 -25.35 -7.81 -4.68
CA GLN A 262 -26.00 -7.68 -5.99
C GLN A 262 -25.76 -8.88 -6.92
N GLY A 263 -25.11 -9.94 -6.41
CA GLY A 263 -24.70 -11.10 -7.20
C GLY A 263 -23.41 -10.85 -7.99
N PHE A 264 -22.99 -11.84 -8.79
CA PHE A 264 -21.75 -11.76 -9.56
C PHE A 264 -21.90 -10.83 -10.78
N LYS A 265 -21.15 -9.72 -10.80
CA LYS A 265 -21.13 -8.73 -11.89
C LYS A 265 -19.92 -8.97 -12.81
N ALA A 266 -20.12 -9.67 -13.93
CA ALA A 266 -19.04 -9.98 -14.88
C ALA A 266 -18.47 -8.72 -15.56
N GLU A 267 -19.30 -7.68 -15.70
CA GLU A 267 -19.00 -6.41 -16.34
C GLU A 267 -17.85 -5.67 -15.64
N TYR A 268 -17.70 -5.88 -14.32
CA TYR A 268 -16.58 -5.34 -13.56
C TYR A 268 -15.24 -5.88 -14.07
N TRP A 269 -15.17 -7.16 -14.45
CA TRP A 269 -13.98 -7.78 -15.01
C TRP A 269 -13.72 -7.36 -16.44
N ASP A 270 -14.77 -7.18 -17.25
CA ASP A 270 -14.62 -6.65 -18.61
C ASP A 270 -14.08 -5.23 -18.61
N PHE A 271 -14.54 -4.39 -17.66
CA PHE A 271 -13.95 -3.07 -17.42
C PHE A 271 -12.48 -3.17 -17.02
N LEU A 272 -12.14 -4.01 -16.02
CA LEU A 272 -10.75 -4.17 -15.58
C LEU A 272 -9.82 -4.64 -16.69
N LEU A 273 -10.32 -5.47 -17.60
CA LEU A 273 -9.57 -6.01 -18.75
C LEU A 273 -9.61 -5.08 -19.98
N GLY A 274 -10.30 -3.94 -19.89
CA GLY A 274 -10.46 -2.99 -21.01
C GLY A 274 -11.24 -3.55 -22.19
N LYS A 275 -12.08 -4.56 -21.97
CA LYS A 275 -12.86 -5.28 -23.00
C LYS A 275 -14.21 -4.65 -23.30
N ALA A 276 -14.74 -3.87 -22.36
CA ALA A 276 -15.97 -3.13 -22.53
C ALA A 276 -15.76 -1.68 -22.09
N GLY A 277 -16.47 -0.74 -22.73
CA GLY A 277 -16.83 0.50 -22.06
C GLY A 277 -17.67 0.19 -20.81
N GLU A 278 -18.02 1.20 -20.02
CA GLU A 278 -19.05 1.00 -18.98
C GLU A 278 -20.26 0.30 -19.64
N GLY A 279 -20.62 -0.90 -19.17
CA GLY A 279 -21.40 -1.88 -19.92
C GLY A 279 -22.85 -1.47 -20.21
N THR A 280 -23.76 -2.45 -20.29
CA THR A 280 -25.21 -2.21 -20.43
C THR A 280 -25.83 -1.49 -19.22
N HIS A 281 -25.11 -1.42 -18.11
CA HIS A 281 -25.41 -0.55 -16.99
C HIS A 281 -24.65 0.78 -17.17
N HIS A 282 -25.39 1.86 -17.43
CA HIS A 282 -24.86 3.22 -17.62
C HIS A 282 -24.16 3.80 -16.38
N TRP A 283 -24.22 3.11 -15.26
CA TRP A 283 -23.77 3.58 -13.96
C TRP A 283 -22.59 2.72 -13.51
N SER A 284 -21.43 3.34 -13.26
CA SER A 284 -20.24 2.63 -12.80
C SER A 284 -20.50 2.05 -11.40
N ASP A 285 -20.92 0.78 -11.36
CA ASP A 285 -21.28 -0.04 -10.19
C ASP A 285 -20.04 -0.47 -9.38
N LYS A 286 -19.19 0.49 -9.00
CA LYS A 286 -17.83 0.23 -8.51
C LYS A 286 -17.45 1.09 -7.31
N ALA A 287 -18.39 1.65 -6.56
CA ALA A 287 -18.10 2.45 -5.37
C ALA A 287 -17.50 1.60 -4.25
N PHE A 288 -18.22 0.58 -3.79
CA PHE A 288 -17.85 -0.22 -2.63
C PHE A 288 -16.96 -1.43 -3.00
N PRO A 289 -15.89 -1.72 -2.25
CA PRO A 289 -15.17 -0.85 -1.30
C PRO A 289 -14.31 0.21 -2.01
N SER A 290 -13.90 1.28 -1.31
CA SER A 290 -13.14 2.35 -1.97
C SER A 290 -11.71 1.96 -2.30
N GLY A 291 -11.39 1.90 -3.61
CA GLY A 291 -10.02 1.66 -4.09
C GLY A 291 -9.08 2.85 -3.84
N HIS A 292 -9.59 4.09 -3.80
CA HIS A 292 -8.81 5.29 -3.49
C HIS A 292 -8.23 5.23 -2.08
N MET A 293 -9.01 4.75 -1.11
CA MET A 293 -8.55 4.57 0.27
C MET A 293 -7.50 3.46 0.39
N ASN A 294 -7.63 2.39 -0.41
CA ASN A 294 -6.63 1.34 -0.46
C ASN A 294 -5.30 1.84 -1.02
N SER A 295 -5.33 2.50 -2.19
CA SER A 295 -4.14 3.05 -2.82
C SER A 295 -3.45 4.10 -1.94
N SER A 296 -4.21 5.05 -1.37
CA SER A 296 -3.65 6.09 -0.48
C SER A 296 -3.13 5.57 0.85
N SER A 297 -3.52 4.37 1.26
CA SER A 297 -2.97 3.68 2.44
C SER A 297 -1.62 2.99 2.18
N MET A 298 -1.29 2.66 0.92
CA MET A 298 0.00 2.04 0.57
C MET A 298 1.21 2.90 0.96
N PRO A 299 1.23 4.23 0.74
CA PRO A 299 2.25 5.13 1.28
C PRO A 299 2.53 4.97 2.76
N VAL A 300 1.48 4.91 3.59
CA VAL A 300 1.60 4.76 5.05
C VAL A 300 2.27 3.42 5.39
N TYR A 301 1.81 2.35 4.77
CA TYR A 301 2.34 1.01 5.01
C TYR A 301 3.77 0.83 4.51
N GLY A 302 4.07 1.35 3.32
CA GLY A 302 5.42 1.40 2.75
C GLY A 302 6.36 2.18 3.66
N PHE A 303 5.95 3.37 4.13
CA PHE A 303 6.76 4.19 5.02
C PHE A 303 7.04 3.51 6.36
N LEU A 304 6.02 2.87 6.96
CA LEU A 304 6.18 2.08 8.18
C LEU A 304 7.18 0.94 8.02
N LEU A 305 7.11 0.21 6.90
CA LEU A 305 7.99 -0.92 6.61
C LEU A 305 9.42 -0.47 6.31
N TYR A 306 9.59 0.59 5.52
CA TYR A 306 10.89 1.00 5.00
C TYR A 306 11.67 1.92 5.93
N PHE A 307 10.98 2.73 6.75
CA PHE A 307 11.62 3.80 7.50
C PHE A 307 11.30 3.82 9.00
N MET A 308 10.24 3.15 9.47
CA MET A 308 9.87 3.12 10.89
C MET A 308 9.83 1.70 11.50
N ASN A 309 10.43 0.71 10.86
CA ASN A 309 10.46 -0.67 11.38
C ASN A 309 11.64 -0.88 12.34
N GLU A 310 11.40 -0.69 13.64
CA GLU A 310 12.43 -0.87 14.68
C GLU A 310 12.99 -2.30 14.73
N LYS A 311 12.26 -3.31 14.24
CA LYS A 311 12.80 -4.69 14.13
C LYS A 311 13.95 -4.79 13.14
N ARG A 312 14.02 -3.88 12.17
CA ARG A 312 15.15 -3.74 11.24
C ARG A 312 16.20 -2.75 11.76
N LYS A 313 16.20 -2.49 13.07
CA LYS A 313 17.12 -1.55 13.75
C LYS A 313 17.03 -0.12 13.21
N GLN A 314 15.89 0.24 12.62
CA GLN A 314 15.66 1.60 12.15
C GLN A 314 15.39 2.51 13.35
N LYS A 315 16.16 3.59 13.47
CA LYS A 315 15.89 4.64 14.46
C LYS A 315 14.72 5.48 13.98
N ILE A 316 13.67 5.57 14.79
CA ILE A 316 12.54 6.48 14.54
C ILE A 316 12.95 7.86 15.07
N THR A 317 13.03 8.83 14.17
CA THR A 317 13.37 10.23 14.49
C THR A 317 12.14 11.11 14.31
N TYR A 318 12.14 12.31 14.88
CA TYR A 318 10.97 13.20 14.81
C TYR A 318 10.55 13.54 13.38
N TRP A 319 11.50 13.74 12.44
CA TRP A 319 11.17 13.97 11.03
C TRP A 319 10.40 12.82 10.39
N LYS A 320 10.64 11.57 10.82
CA LYS A 320 9.85 10.42 10.34
C LYS A 320 8.42 10.46 10.88
N TRP A 321 8.23 10.92 12.11
CA TRP A 321 6.90 11.16 12.66
C TRP A 321 6.15 12.25 11.89
N LEU A 322 6.84 13.32 11.47
CA LEU A 322 6.23 14.37 10.64
C LEU A 322 5.79 13.83 9.27
N ILE A 323 6.65 13.08 8.58
CA ILE A 323 6.30 12.46 7.28
C ILE A 323 5.17 11.44 7.44
N PHE A 324 5.20 10.63 8.51
CA PHE A 324 4.12 9.71 8.81
C PHE A 324 2.78 10.46 9.04
N GLY A 325 2.80 11.54 9.82
CA GLY A 325 1.65 12.41 10.03
C GLY A 325 1.12 13.01 8.72
N PHE A 326 2.01 13.45 7.82
CA PHE A 326 1.63 13.92 6.49
C PHE A 326 0.87 12.85 5.68
N PHE A 327 1.33 11.59 5.67
CA PHE A 327 0.61 10.54 4.97
C PHE A 327 -0.75 10.21 5.61
N ILE A 328 -0.87 10.30 6.94
CA ILE A 328 -2.16 10.15 7.62
C ILE A 328 -3.11 11.29 7.23
N ALA A 329 -2.63 12.54 7.21
CA ALA A 329 -3.42 13.69 6.76
C ALA A 329 -3.84 13.54 5.29
N ASN A 330 -2.96 13.02 4.43
CA ASN A 330 -3.30 12.75 3.04
C ASN A 330 -4.43 11.72 2.89
N ILE A 331 -4.46 10.65 3.69
CA ILE A 331 -5.57 9.67 3.68
C ILE A 331 -6.87 10.34 4.13
N ALA A 332 -6.83 11.16 5.18
CA ALA A 332 -8.02 11.87 5.64
C ALA A 332 -8.55 12.83 4.56
N MET A 333 -7.66 13.57 3.91
CA MET A 333 -8.00 14.46 2.80
C MET A 333 -8.55 13.67 1.60
N MET A 334 -7.94 12.53 1.27
CA MET A 334 -8.45 11.63 0.24
C MET A 334 -9.89 11.20 0.54
N GLY A 335 -10.16 10.74 1.76
CA GLY A 335 -11.51 10.35 2.15
C GLY A 335 -12.51 11.50 2.02
N PHE A 336 -12.16 12.68 2.53
CA PHE A 336 -13.03 13.85 2.43
C PHE A 336 -13.31 14.26 0.97
N MET A 337 -12.25 14.35 0.15
CA MET A 337 -12.35 14.76 -1.24
C MET A 337 -13.18 13.79 -2.08
N GLN A 338 -13.19 12.50 -1.75
CA GLN A 338 -13.97 11.47 -2.45
C GLN A 338 -15.48 11.54 -2.14
N ILE A 339 -15.86 11.96 -0.93
CA ILE A 339 -17.28 12.26 -0.65
C ILE A 339 -17.68 13.56 -1.37
N LEU A 340 -16.82 14.58 -1.28
CA LEU A 340 -17.05 15.88 -1.88
C LEU A 340 -17.19 15.80 -3.40
N SER A 341 -16.37 14.98 -4.06
CA SER A 341 -16.45 14.71 -5.51
C SER A 341 -17.57 13.75 -5.90
N ARG A 342 -18.46 13.36 -4.97
CA ARG A 342 -19.57 12.43 -5.24
C ARG A 342 -19.10 11.06 -5.74
N THR A 343 -17.84 10.68 -5.51
CA THR A 343 -17.29 9.40 -5.96
C THR A 343 -17.49 8.30 -4.92
N HIS A 344 -17.61 8.58 -3.62
CA HIS A 344 -17.80 7.52 -2.62
C HIS A 344 -18.75 7.95 -1.52
N TYR A 345 -19.37 6.96 -0.90
CA TYR A 345 -20.08 7.15 0.36
C TYR A 345 -19.12 7.00 1.55
N LEU A 346 -19.55 7.50 2.72
CA LEU A 346 -18.73 7.43 3.93
C LEU A 346 -18.44 5.96 4.30
N THR A 347 -19.42 5.07 4.16
CA THR A 347 -19.22 3.66 4.48
C THR A 347 -18.20 2.97 3.58
N ASP A 348 -18.14 3.34 2.29
CA ASP A 348 -17.17 2.76 1.34
C ASP A 348 -15.74 3.04 1.77
N LEU A 349 -15.51 4.28 2.20
CA LEU A 349 -14.21 4.78 2.62
C LEU A 349 -13.80 4.17 3.97
N MET A 350 -14.72 4.20 4.94
CA MET A 350 -14.43 3.72 6.29
C MET A 350 -14.29 2.20 6.33
N PHE A 351 -15.09 1.45 5.55
CA PHE A 351 -14.95 0.00 5.44
C PHE A 351 -13.55 -0.41 4.99
N THR A 352 -13.06 0.20 3.89
CA THR A 352 -11.70 -0.07 3.39
C THR A 352 -10.66 0.20 4.48
N LEU A 353 -10.76 1.32 5.20
CA LEU A 353 -9.83 1.65 6.27
C LEU A 353 -9.90 0.67 7.46
N ILE A 354 -11.10 0.19 7.85
CA ILE A 354 -11.26 -0.84 8.90
C ILE A 354 -10.53 -2.11 8.49
N VAL A 355 -10.75 -2.58 7.26
CA VAL A 355 -10.12 -3.78 6.72
C VAL A 355 -8.60 -3.62 6.75
N LEU A 356 -8.07 -2.54 6.19
CA LEU A 356 -6.63 -2.32 6.11
C LEU A 356 -5.99 -2.20 7.50
N LEU A 357 -6.56 -1.39 8.40
CA LEU A 357 -6.05 -1.24 9.79
C LEU A 357 -6.09 -2.56 10.57
N THR A 358 -7.08 -3.41 10.34
CA THR A 358 -7.25 -4.69 11.04
C THR A 358 -6.31 -5.75 10.49
N PHE A 359 -6.32 -5.95 9.17
CA PHE A 359 -5.68 -7.10 8.52
C PHE A 359 -4.24 -6.85 8.08
N PHE A 360 -3.80 -5.61 7.86
CA PHE A 360 -2.44 -5.30 7.38
C PHE A 360 -1.35 -5.98 8.22
N LYS A 361 -1.45 -5.89 9.55
CA LYS A 361 -0.49 -6.53 10.47
C LYS A 361 -0.46 -8.04 10.32
N GLY A 362 -1.62 -8.66 10.11
CA GLY A 362 -1.77 -10.09 9.90
C GLY A 362 -1.14 -10.53 8.57
N VAL A 363 -1.43 -9.81 7.49
CA VAL A 363 -0.86 -10.06 6.16
C VAL A 363 0.66 -9.92 6.20
N ALA A 364 1.21 -8.81 6.71
CA ALA A 364 2.65 -8.61 6.82
C ALA A 364 3.36 -9.72 7.64
N TYR A 365 2.71 -10.19 8.72
CA TYR A 365 3.22 -11.29 9.53
C TYR A 365 3.17 -12.64 8.79
N ALA A 366 2.09 -12.91 8.05
CA ALA A 366 1.95 -14.11 7.24
C ALA A 366 2.98 -14.12 6.10
N THR A 367 3.21 -12.97 5.45
CA THR A 367 4.24 -12.81 4.42
C THR A 367 5.63 -13.14 4.94
N ASP A 368 6.01 -12.62 6.12
CA ASP A 368 7.26 -13.03 6.79
C ASP A 368 7.35 -14.56 6.92
N HIS A 369 6.28 -15.19 7.43
CA HIS A 369 6.26 -16.63 7.65
C HIS A 369 6.43 -17.44 6.36
N VAL A 370 5.75 -17.03 5.29
CA VAL A 370 5.83 -17.69 3.99
C VAL A 370 7.22 -17.50 3.38
N ILE A 371 7.76 -16.28 3.39
CA ILE A 371 9.09 -15.99 2.86
C ILE A 371 10.15 -16.84 3.57
N TYR A 372 10.18 -16.89 4.90
CA TYR A 372 11.15 -17.72 5.61
C TYR A 372 10.96 -19.21 5.38
N LYS A 373 9.71 -19.68 5.19
CA LYS A 373 9.44 -21.07 4.82
C LYS A 373 9.93 -21.39 3.41
N VAL A 374 9.79 -20.49 2.45
CA VAL A 374 10.32 -20.69 1.10
C VAL A 374 11.84 -20.71 1.13
N LEU A 375 12.45 -19.74 1.82
CA LEU A 375 13.90 -19.68 1.98
C LEU A 375 14.44 -20.94 2.66
N SER A 376 13.76 -21.46 3.70
CA SER A 376 14.17 -22.71 4.35
C SER A 376 14.25 -23.89 3.40
N ILE A 377 13.27 -24.01 2.51
CA ILE A 377 13.23 -25.08 1.51
C ILE A 377 14.37 -24.93 0.52
N ILE A 378 14.62 -23.71 0.02
CA ILE A 378 15.72 -23.42 -0.90
C ILE A 378 17.06 -23.74 -0.24
N TRP A 379 17.23 -23.34 1.01
CA TRP A 379 18.45 -23.54 1.77
C TRP A 379 18.73 -25.02 2.07
N ASN A 380 17.71 -25.78 2.45
CA ASN A 380 17.84 -27.23 2.63
C ASN A 380 18.22 -27.93 1.31
N LYS A 381 17.64 -27.53 0.17
CA LYS A 381 17.99 -28.08 -1.15
C LYS A 381 19.44 -27.80 -1.55
N GLN A 382 20.05 -26.74 -1.03
CA GLN A 382 21.45 -26.43 -1.31
C GLN A 382 22.44 -27.24 -0.46
N ASN A 383 21.97 -28.16 0.40
CA ASN A 383 22.79 -28.93 1.36
C ASN A 383 23.76 -28.06 2.17
N LYS A 384 23.44 -26.77 2.31
CA LYS A 384 24.23 -25.84 3.10
C LYS A 384 23.94 -26.13 4.56
N LYS A 385 24.97 -26.52 5.30
CA LYS A 385 24.88 -26.62 6.76
C LYS A 385 24.97 -25.20 7.32
N TYR A 386 23.97 -24.79 8.07
CA TYR A 386 23.98 -23.49 8.72
C TYR A 386 24.31 -23.60 10.20
N HIS A 387 24.92 -22.54 10.71
CA HIS A 387 25.13 -22.37 12.14
C HIS A 387 23.79 -22.00 12.79
N MET A 388 23.24 -22.93 13.58
CA MET A 388 22.07 -22.63 14.40
C MET A 388 22.46 -22.21 15.82
N PHE A 389 21.63 -21.35 16.39
CA PHE A 389 21.69 -20.91 17.77
C PHE A 389 20.38 -21.29 18.45
N GLU A 390 20.48 -21.89 19.62
CA GLU A 390 19.31 -22.20 20.43
C GLU A 390 19.24 -21.25 21.63
N LEU A 391 18.18 -20.46 21.70
CA LEU A 391 17.85 -19.61 22.84
C LEU A 391 16.72 -20.26 23.63
N ASN A 392 17.07 -20.89 24.75
CA ASN A 392 16.14 -21.46 25.70
C ASN A 392 16.09 -20.61 26.99
N ASN A 393 14.90 -20.19 27.40
CA ASN A 393 14.66 -19.45 28.63
C ASN A 393 13.83 -20.22 29.68
N GLY A 394 13.82 -21.56 29.59
CA GLY A 394 13.09 -22.47 30.47
C GLY A 394 11.61 -22.64 30.12
N LYS A 395 10.94 -21.57 29.64
CA LYS A 395 9.53 -21.64 29.20
C LYS A 395 9.39 -21.79 27.69
N LYS A 396 10.32 -21.21 26.93
CA LYS A 396 10.33 -21.21 25.47
C LYS A 396 11.74 -21.46 24.95
N THR A 397 11.80 -22.26 23.90
CA THR A 397 12.99 -22.46 23.08
C THR A 397 12.79 -21.82 21.73
N THR A 398 13.77 -21.03 21.32
CA THR A 398 13.82 -20.34 20.04
C THR A 398 15.04 -20.82 19.27
N LEU A 399 14.82 -21.41 18.09
CA LEU A 399 15.88 -21.75 17.16
C LEU A 399 16.13 -20.57 16.24
N LEU A 400 17.40 -20.20 16.09
CA LEU A 400 17.86 -19.21 15.14
C LEU A 400 18.86 -19.84 14.15
N ILE A 401 18.85 -19.38 12.90
CA ILE A 401 19.86 -19.74 11.90
C ILE A 401 20.67 -18.51 11.54
N ASN A 402 21.99 -18.63 11.50
CA ASN A 402 22.88 -17.62 10.95
C ASN A 402 23.04 -17.82 9.44
N ILE A 403 22.64 -16.83 8.67
CA ILE A 403 22.70 -16.83 7.20
C ILE A 403 23.41 -15.56 6.81
N ASP A 404 24.60 -15.70 6.22
CA ASP A 404 25.44 -14.59 5.77
C ASP A 404 25.66 -13.50 6.86
N GLY A 405 25.80 -13.92 8.13
CA GLY A 405 25.99 -13.04 9.28
C GLY A 405 24.72 -12.58 9.98
N VAL A 406 23.54 -13.05 9.54
CA VAL A 406 22.22 -12.63 10.03
C VAL A 406 21.52 -13.77 10.77
N LEU A 407 21.06 -13.50 12.00
CA LEU A 407 20.37 -14.48 12.83
C LEU A 407 18.85 -14.44 12.63
N TRP A 408 18.29 -15.57 12.22
CA TRP A 408 16.89 -15.74 11.83
C TRP A 408 16.14 -16.70 12.69
N ILE A 409 15.03 -16.28 13.29
CA ILE A 409 14.19 -17.18 14.09
C ILE A 409 13.42 -18.14 13.19
N VAL A 410 13.80 -19.41 13.23
CA VAL A 410 13.21 -20.46 12.40
C VAL A 410 12.16 -21.29 13.13
N ALA A 411 12.25 -21.37 14.47
CA ALA A 411 11.23 -21.99 15.29
C ALA A 411 11.12 -21.32 16.67
N LYS A 412 9.90 -21.25 17.21
CA LYS A 412 9.64 -20.83 18.59
C LYS A 412 8.62 -21.78 19.19
N VAL A 413 9.00 -22.48 20.25
CA VAL A 413 8.19 -23.54 20.86
C VAL A 413 8.24 -23.41 22.38
N ARG A 414 7.17 -23.78 23.07
CA ARG A 414 7.27 -23.97 24.53
C ARG A 414 8.24 -25.11 24.79
N THR A 415 9.18 -24.91 25.72
CA THR A 415 10.25 -25.89 25.99
C THR A 415 9.67 -27.28 26.29
N ALA A 416 8.59 -27.34 27.08
CA ALA A 416 7.85 -28.57 27.38
C ALA A 416 7.14 -29.25 26.19
N LYS A 417 7.10 -28.62 25.00
CA LYS A 417 6.46 -29.16 23.78
C LYS A 417 7.45 -29.31 22.61
N ILE A 418 8.76 -29.24 22.87
CA ILE A 418 9.80 -29.39 21.85
C ILE A 418 9.63 -30.70 21.08
N ASP A 419 9.47 -31.81 21.81
CA ASP A 419 9.39 -33.15 21.21
C ASP A 419 8.12 -33.39 20.40
N LYS A 420 7.10 -32.55 20.59
CA LYS A 420 5.85 -32.60 19.82
C LYS A 420 5.85 -31.59 18.65
N SER A 421 6.82 -30.68 18.60
CA SER A 421 6.87 -29.65 17.58
C SER A 421 7.49 -30.17 16.29
N LYS A 422 6.63 -30.46 15.31
CA LYS A 422 7.04 -30.76 13.92
C LYS A 422 7.95 -29.66 13.36
N LYS A 423 7.65 -28.39 13.66
CA LYS A 423 8.44 -27.24 13.23
C LYS A 423 9.84 -27.23 13.85
N TYR A 424 9.98 -27.58 15.13
CA TYR A 424 11.30 -27.65 15.79
C TYR A 424 12.14 -28.76 15.18
N LYS A 425 11.57 -29.97 15.11
CA LYS A 425 12.25 -31.15 14.58
C LYS A 425 12.70 -30.95 13.14
N TYR A 426 11.88 -30.32 12.30
CA TYR A 426 12.22 -30.00 10.91
C TYR A 426 13.54 -29.23 10.80
N TRP A 427 13.71 -28.16 11.60
CA TRP A 427 14.93 -27.34 11.55
C TRP A 427 16.14 -27.99 12.23
N HIS A 428 15.89 -28.90 13.17
CA HIS A 428 16.92 -29.59 13.94
C HIS A 428 17.51 -30.81 13.20
N ARG A 429 16.79 -31.37 12.22
CA ARG A 429 17.18 -32.62 11.54
C ARG A 429 18.41 -32.48 10.65
N ASP A 430 18.58 -31.31 10.01
CA ASP A 430 19.52 -31.14 8.90
C ASP A 430 20.61 -30.07 9.14
N ASN A 431 20.70 -29.48 10.35
CA ASN A 431 21.59 -28.34 10.64
C ASN A 431 22.55 -28.56 11.81
N ILE A 432 23.68 -27.82 11.81
CA ILE A 432 24.68 -27.87 12.87
C ILE A 432 24.28 -26.89 13.98
N ILE A 433 24.09 -27.42 15.19
CA ILE A 433 23.79 -26.62 16.38
C ILE A 433 25.08 -26.33 17.10
N TYR A 434 25.37 -25.04 17.27
CA TYR A 434 26.43 -24.60 18.16
C TYR A 434 25.82 -24.57 19.56
N LYS A 435 26.24 -25.52 20.41
CA LYS A 435 25.91 -25.47 21.84
C LYS A 435 26.52 -24.19 22.42
N LYS A 436 25.76 -23.59 23.34
CA LYS A 436 25.98 -22.26 23.96
C LYS A 436 27.43 -21.93 24.27
#